data_AF-A0A814ASR1-F1
#
_entry.id   AF-A0A814ASR1-F1
#
_cell.length_a   1.000
_cell.length_b   1.000
_cell.length_c   1.000
_cell.angle_alpha   90.00
_cell.angle_beta   90.00
_cell.angle_gamma   90.00
#
_symmetry.space_group_name_H-M   'P 1'
#
loop_
_entity.id
_entity.type
_entity.pdbx_description
1 polymer ?
#
loop_
_entity_poly.entity_id
_entity_poly.type
_entity_poly.pdbx_seq_one_letter_code
_entity_poly.pdbx_strand_id
1 'polypeptide(L)'
;MPKQCIKVNSLTDFEDVIGYKFQNPSYLHQALTHVTAVTEEHPQAYHTDLLPLAFVGDAVLKYSVARYLFLNRPDHVIESCEKLHQGAQKIISNKVLAATAEKKLDLNKYLIRGNGSQVLTEKMYADCIQAIFGAIALDCGANQQEVIFHVIDKMYSDRYDEWVREISFDTMEIQMWSNERNLENIPEWPKTELQLATHNRNSSASEYNQNCCQSLNRVLMWTFTTFGSLIFAFIMIDELIMIPSKVTVDPTGIGRTLYPIVTWFCWKNGTVLSTNQIIHLTISGFTYDHTYWDFPYQPYNYSYVNYIIENSNGNIAVLNFDRFGVGLSGKPLLASLITGDVHAYVVYQLMQKLSQGYYQNISFSNIVLVGHSLGTGIALIVASNNVYNQYVCGVIATGFIHLINPVGFATFGASLYLAALDPKFKNQFVPADSLTTNPNTTGRQDAFYNIDDADMNVIRKDEQLKTIASAGEVLVIRLFVPIETRNIPTTIPMLIVMGQNDVLFCNLLNIALSCNDANTIINREKDDYTTTIEAYVLENSGHDINLHRNARDWFQAALDWTNKYSFENCGCSK
;
A
#
# COMPACT_ATOMS: atom_id res chain seq x y z
N MET A 1 8.75 49.49 9.69
CA MET A 1 9.44 48.55 10.59
C MET A 1 9.81 47.32 9.79
N PRO A 2 11.09 46.91 9.73
CA PRO A 2 11.47 45.78 8.90
C PRO A 2 10.92 44.50 9.53
N LYS A 3 10.10 43.77 8.78
CA LYS A 3 9.71 42.40 9.12
C LYS A 3 10.98 41.55 9.11
N GLN A 4 11.37 40.99 10.26
CA GLN A 4 12.32 39.90 10.28
C GLN A 4 11.63 38.66 9.71
N CYS A 5 11.90 38.39 8.43
CA CYS A 5 11.62 37.08 7.85
C CYS A 5 12.71 36.11 8.30
N ILE A 6 12.32 35.03 8.97
CA ILE A 6 13.23 33.93 9.30
C ILE A 6 13.65 33.24 7.99
N LYS A 7 14.95 32.93 7.86
CA LYS A 7 15.49 32.14 6.74
C LYS A 7 14.78 30.77 6.72
N VAL A 8 13.95 30.55 5.71
CA VAL A 8 13.18 29.32 5.46
C VAL A 8 14.06 28.05 5.41
N ASN A 9 15.37 28.19 5.15
CA ASN A 9 16.29 27.06 5.08
C ASN A 9 16.48 26.31 6.43
N SER A 10 16.28 26.92 7.61
CA SER A 10 16.60 26.23 8.88
C SER A 10 15.52 25.26 9.39
N LEU A 11 14.26 25.44 8.98
CA LEU A 11 13.16 24.56 9.40
C LEU A 11 13.15 23.26 8.60
N THR A 12 13.36 23.34 7.29
CA THR A 12 13.46 22.17 6.42
C THR A 12 14.65 21.28 6.80
N ASP A 13 15.78 21.90 7.17
CA ASP A 13 16.95 21.19 7.69
C ASP A 13 16.61 20.42 8.98
N PHE A 14 15.82 21.03 9.88
CA PHE A 14 15.44 20.40 11.14
C PHE A 14 14.43 19.26 10.94
N GLU A 15 13.48 19.40 10.01
CA GLU A 15 12.56 18.33 9.61
C GLU A 15 13.31 17.08 9.13
N ASP A 16 14.42 17.25 8.41
CA ASP A 16 15.27 16.15 7.96
C ASP A 16 16.00 15.48 9.13
N VAL A 17 16.51 16.28 10.07
CA VAL A 17 17.15 15.81 11.31
C VAL A 17 16.18 14.92 12.12
N ILE A 18 14.95 15.38 12.36
CA ILE A 18 13.96 14.61 13.12
C ILE A 18 13.27 13.53 12.28
N GLY A 19 13.41 13.56 10.94
CA GLY A 19 12.78 12.61 10.03
C GLY A 19 11.27 12.76 9.90
N TYR A 20 10.75 13.97 10.12
CA TYR A 20 9.32 14.25 10.07
C TYR A 20 9.09 15.59 9.33
N LYS A 21 8.24 15.55 8.29
CA LYS A 21 7.85 16.73 7.50
C LYS A 21 6.50 17.22 7.98
N PHE A 22 6.42 18.46 8.46
CA PHE A 22 5.20 19.01 9.01
C PHE A 22 4.21 19.41 7.92
N GLN A 23 2.95 19.02 8.08
CA GLN A 23 1.86 19.47 7.19
C GLN A 23 1.53 20.94 7.46
N ASN A 24 1.52 21.31 8.74
CA ASN A 24 1.43 22.67 9.18
C ASN A 24 2.75 23.12 9.82
N PRO A 25 3.60 23.84 9.08
CA PRO A 25 4.87 24.35 9.59
C PRO A 25 4.74 25.25 10.82
N SER A 26 3.54 25.78 11.11
CA SER A 26 3.30 26.57 12.31
C SER A 26 3.48 25.75 13.59
N TYR A 27 3.20 24.45 13.57
CA TYR A 27 3.40 23.58 14.74
C TYR A 27 4.89 23.40 15.04
N LEU A 28 5.72 23.17 14.02
CA LEU A 28 7.17 23.10 14.21
C LEU A 28 7.74 24.44 14.66
N HIS A 29 7.31 25.53 14.02
CA HIS A 29 7.71 26.86 14.41
C HIS A 29 7.37 27.16 15.88
N GLN A 30 6.15 26.82 16.31
CA GLN A 30 5.73 26.94 17.70
C GLN A 30 6.56 26.06 18.65
N ALA A 31 6.81 24.80 18.29
CA ALA A 31 7.63 23.89 19.09
C ALA A 31 9.08 24.36 19.28
N LEU A 32 9.60 25.12 18.31
CA LEU A 32 10.93 25.72 18.38
C LEU A 32 10.93 27.13 19.00
N THR A 33 9.77 27.69 19.34
CA THR A 33 9.65 29.03 19.93
C THR A 33 9.66 28.96 21.45
N HIS A 34 10.79 29.34 22.05
CA HIS A 34 10.96 29.35 23.49
C HIS A 34 10.18 30.51 24.13
N VAL A 35 9.71 30.34 25.38
CA VAL A 35 8.91 31.34 26.12
C VAL A 35 9.57 32.73 26.18
N THR A 36 10.90 32.78 26.23
CA THR A 36 11.65 34.05 26.26
C THR A 36 11.55 34.85 24.96
N ALA A 37 11.17 34.23 23.84
CA ALA A 37 10.93 34.93 22.58
C ALA A 37 9.57 35.66 22.56
N VAL A 38 8.63 35.27 23.42
CA VAL A 38 7.24 35.77 23.41
C VAL A 38 7.03 36.89 24.44
N THR A 39 7.89 36.99 25.45
CA THR A 39 7.67 37.83 26.64
C THR A 39 8.13 39.30 26.55
N GLU A 40 8.82 39.76 25.50
CA GLU A 40 9.30 41.18 25.46
C GLU A 40 8.47 42.13 24.57
N GLU A 41 7.81 41.67 23.51
CA GLU A 41 7.14 42.60 22.57
C GLU A 41 5.63 42.37 22.39
N HIS A 42 5.07 41.18 22.68
CA HIS A 42 3.69 40.83 22.34
C HIS A 42 2.93 40.02 23.41
N PRO A 43 2.38 40.67 24.47
CA PRO A 43 1.65 40.01 25.56
C PRO A 43 0.37 39.26 25.17
N GLN A 44 -0.13 39.41 23.94
CA GLN A 44 -1.34 38.72 23.44
C GLN A 44 -1.01 37.34 22.83
N ALA A 45 0.26 36.93 22.80
CA ALA A 45 0.73 35.74 22.10
C ALA A 45 1.02 34.53 23.03
N TYR A 46 0.46 34.50 24.24
CA TYR A 46 0.64 33.46 25.28
C TYR A 46 0.33 32.00 24.86
N HIS A 47 -0.17 31.78 23.64
CA HIS A 47 -0.45 30.46 23.08
C HIS A 47 0.45 30.10 21.88
N THR A 48 1.51 30.88 21.63
CA THR A 48 2.41 30.70 20.48
C THR A 48 3.82 30.25 20.85
N ASP A 49 4.10 30.08 22.15
CA ASP A 49 5.32 29.41 22.62
C ASP A 49 5.14 27.88 22.66
N LEU A 50 6.24 27.19 22.97
CA LEU A 50 6.32 25.73 22.98
C LEU A 50 5.55 25.05 24.13
N LEU A 51 5.20 25.75 25.22
CA LEU A 51 4.70 25.09 26.45
C LEU A 51 3.34 24.38 26.28
N PRO A 52 2.35 24.92 25.56
CA PRO A 52 1.12 24.19 25.26
C PRO A 52 1.37 22.89 24.49
N LEU A 53 2.32 22.90 23.55
CA LEU A 53 2.72 21.69 22.81
C LEU A 53 3.50 20.73 23.71
N ALA A 54 4.35 21.23 24.61
CA ALA A 54 5.07 20.40 25.56
C ALA A 54 4.13 19.61 26.48
N PHE A 55 3.05 20.25 26.94
CA PHE A 55 2.00 19.59 27.70
C PHE A 55 1.39 18.40 26.94
N VAL A 56 1.05 18.60 25.65
CA VAL A 56 0.52 17.53 24.80
C VAL A 56 1.57 16.43 24.61
N GLY A 57 2.81 16.78 24.26
CA GLY A 57 3.85 15.81 23.97
C GLY A 57 4.28 14.96 25.17
N ASP A 58 4.22 15.48 26.39
CA ASP A 58 4.46 14.71 27.61
C ASP A 58 3.46 13.55 27.76
N ALA A 59 2.17 13.80 27.56
CA ALA A 59 1.14 12.76 27.61
C ALA A 59 1.35 11.67 26.54
N VAL A 60 1.82 12.09 25.38
CA VAL A 60 2.02 11.25 24.19
C VAL A 60 3.24 10.36 24.32
N LEU A 61 4.35 10.91 24.82
CA LEU A 61 5.56 10.14 25.13
C LEU A 61 5.27 9.10 26.21
N LYS A 62 4.53 9.47 27.26
CA LYS A 62 4.09 8.55 28.32
C LYS A 62 3.29 7.37 27.76
N TYR A 63 2.28 7.65 26.94
CA TYR A 63 1.47 6.61 26.33
C TYR A 63 2.29 5.69 25.42
N SER A 64 3.13 6.27 24.55
CA SER A 64 3.89 5.51 23.55
C SER A 64 4.90 4.58 24.23
N VAL A 65 5.66 5.07 25.20
CA VAL A 65 6.61 4.25 25.95
C VAL A 65 5.88 3.18 26.79
N ALA A 66 4.79 3.53 27.48
CA ALA A 66 4.02 2.55 28.26
C ALA A 66 3.46 1.43 27.39
N ARG A 67 2.92 1.76 26.21
CA ARG A 67 2.42 0.77 25.23
C ARG A 67 3.54 -0.15 24.73
N TYR A 68 4.71 0.41 24.42
CA TYR A 68 5.86 -0.38 23.98
C TYR A 68 6.32 -1.38 25.05
N LEU A 69 6.48 -0.91 26.28
CA LEU A 69 6.87 -1.77 27.40
C LEU A 69 5.82 -2.85 27.70
N PHE A 70 4.53 -2.54 27.53
CA PHE A 70 3.45 -3.50 27.74
C PHE A 70 3.43 -4.61 26.68
N LEU A 71 3.61 -4.28 25.39
CA LEU A 71 3.51 -5.23 24.28
C LEU A 71 4.74 -6.11 24.11
N ASN A 72 5.91 -5.65 24.55
CA ASN A 72 7.19 -6.35 24.36
C ASN A 72 7.73 -7.00 25.65
N ARG A 73 6.86 -7.23 26.64
CA ARG A 73 7.26 -7.90 27.89
C ARG A 73 7.32 -9.44 27.72
N PRO A 74 8.25 -10.14 28.39
CA PRO A 74 8.24 -11.61 28.45
C PRO A 74 7.10 -12.13 29.34
N ASP A 75 6.45 -13.24 28.94
CA ASP A 75 5.24 -13.79 29.59
C ASP A 75 5.40 -14.21 31.06
N HIS A 76 6.64 -14.44 31.52
CA HIS A 76 6.97 -14.81 32.90
C HIS A 76 7.13 -13.60 33.84
N VAL A 77 7.14 -12.39 33.28
CA VAL A 77 7.27 -11.13 34.02
C VAL A 77 5.87 -10.59 34.38
N ILE A 78 5.16 -11.32 35.24
CA ILE A 78 3.85 -10.89 35.77
C ILE A 78 4.00 -9.92 36.95
N GLU A 79 5.22 -9.71 37.47
CA GLU A 79 5.38 -9.01 38.74
C GLU A 79 5.61 -7.51 38.60
N SER A 80 4.47 -6.79 38.57
CA SER A 80 4.23 -5.42 39.00
C SER A 80 4.17 -4.33 37.91
N CYS A 81 2.96 -3.76 37.73
CA CYS A 81 2.71 -2.50 37.03
C CYS A 81 3.62 -1.35 37.50
N GLU A 82 4.13 -1.42 38.73
CA GLU A 82 5.06 -0.43 39.29
C GLU A 82 6.40 -0.42 38.55
N LYS A 83 6.91 -1.58 38.13
CA LYS A 83 8.18 -1.68 37.38
C LYS A 83 8.05 -1.13 35.96
N LEU A 84 6.92 -1.40 35.29
CA LEU A 84 6.62 -0.80 33.99
C LEU A 84 6.51 0.72 34.09
N HIS A 85 5.89 1.22 35.16
CA HIS A 85 5.79 2.65 35.42
C HIS A 85 7.18 3.28 35.67
N GLN A 86 7.99 2.67 36.55
CA GLN A 86 9.35 3.16 36.85
C GLN A 86 10.26 3.12 35.61
N GLY A 87 10.19 2.05 34.80
CA GLY A 87 10.92 1.92 33.54
C GLY A 87 10.52 3.00 32.53
N ALA A 88 9.22 3.24 32.36
CA ALA A 88 8.74 4.33 31.51
C ALA A 88 9.28 5.68 31.98
N GLN A 89 9.16 6.01 33.27
CA GLN A 89 9.61 7.29 33.84
C GLN A 89 11.12 7.53 33.70
N LYS A 90 11.94 6.48 33.70
CA LYS A 90 13.38 6.59 33.43
C LYS A 90 13.65 6.97 31.96
N ILE A 91 12.99 6.28 31.03
CA ILE A 91 13.14 6.47 29.58
C ILE A 91 12.77 7.89 29.17
N ILE A 92 11.69 8.45 29.72
CA ILE A 92 11.21 9.80 29.37
C ILE A 92 11.59 10.86 30.41
N SER A 93 12.60 10.59 31.26
CA SER A 93 13.03 11.55 32.28
C SER A 93 13.61 12.82 31.65
N ASN A 94 13.47 13.97 32.33
CA ASN A 94 13.99 15.26 31.86
C ASN A 94 15.47 15.17 31.46
N LYS A 95 16.28 14.44 32.23
CA LYS A 95 17.69 14.20 31.95
C LYS A 95 17.93 13.50 30.60
N VAL A 96 17.12 12.48 30.29
CA VAL A 96 17.22 11.75 29.02
C VAL A 96 16.77 12.64 27.86
N LEU A 97 15.62 13.30 27.99
CA LEU A 97 15.09 14.19 26.95
C LEU A 97 16.05 15.36 26.68
N ALA A 98 16.62 15.95 27.72
CA ALA A 98 17.58 17.04 27.60
C ALA A 98 18.88 16.60 26.91
N ALA A 99 19.39 15.42 27.25
CA ALA A 99 20.57 14.86 26.58
C ALA A 99 20.33 14.63 25.09
N THR A 100 19.14 14.16 24.70
CA THR A 100 18.75 14.01 23.29
C THR A 100 18.70 15.36 22.58
N ALA A 101 18.07 16.37 23.20
CA ALA A 101 17.96 17.71 22.66
C ALA A 101 19.33 18.35 22.40
N GLU A 102 20.25 18.23 23.37
CA GLU A 102 21.55 18.87 23.31
C GLU A 102 22.53 18.11 22.42
N LYS A 103 22.67 16.79 22.64
CA LYS A 103 23.77 16.01 22.06
C LYS A 103 23.44 15.40 20.70
N LYS A 104 22.18 15.05 20.46
CA LYS A 104 21.77 14.33 19.24
C LYS A 104 21.13 15.26 18.21
N LEU A 105 20.28 16.18 18.66
CA LEU A 105 19.58 17.11 17.76
C LEU A 105 20.28 18.47 17.61
N ASP A 106 21.25 18.77 18.48
CA ASP A 106 21.91 20.09 18.58
C ASP A 106 20.88 21.24 18.52
N LEU A 107 19.85 21.11 19.35
CA LEU A 107 18.63 21.88 19.26
C LEU A 107 18.86 23.39 19.46
N ASN A 108 20.00 23.76 20.07
CA ASN A 108 20.43 25.15 20.20
C ASN A 108 20.49 25.91 18.87
N LYS A 109 20.79 25.22 17.76
CA LYS A 109 20.86 25.82 16.41
C LYS A 109 19.50 26.21 15.86
N TYR A 110 18.43 25.59 16.35
CA TYR A 110 17.09 25.69 15.75
C TYR A 110 16.09 26.45 16.64
N LEU A 111 16.41 26.66 17.92
CA LEU A 111 15.53 27.32 18.87
C LEU A 111 15.44 28.84 18.64
N ILE A 112 14.22 29.34 18.60
CA ILE A 112 13.88 30.76 18.52
C ILE A 112 13.79 31.30 19.95
N ARG A 113 14.62 32.29 20.30
CA ARG A 113 14.75 32.85 21.66
C ARG A 113 14.80 34.38 21.62
N GLY A 114 14.39 35.01 22.71
CA GLY A 114 14.56 36.46 22.92
C GLY A 114 16.03 36.85 23.15
N ASN A 115 16.31 38.15 23.22
CA ASN A 115 17.66 38.73 23.27
C ASN A 115 18.47 38.45 24.56
N GLY A 116 17.92 37.66 25.49
CA GLY A 116 18.59 37.27 26.72
C GLY A 116 19.52 36.07 26.55
N SER A 117 20.75 36.17 27.08
CA SER A 117 21.76 35.12 27.12
C SER A 117 21.44 33.99 28.12
N GLN A 118 20.16 33.61 28.27
CA GLN A 118 19.75 32.63 29.26
C GLN A 118 20.26 31.24 28.86
N VAL A 119 21.07 30.65 29.73
CA VAL A 119 21.48 29.26 29.61
C VAL A 119 20.25 28.37 29.81
N LEU A 120 19.97 27.49 28.85
CA LEU A 120 18.85 26.55 28.96
C LEU A 120 19.12 25.52 30.05
N THR A 121 18.12 25.31 30.90
CA THR A 121 18.15 24.27 31.93
C THR A 121 17.76 22.91 31.32
N GLU A 122 18.05 21.83 32.05
CA GLU A 122 17.63 20.46 31.69
C GLU A 122 16.12 20.39 31.41
N LYS A 123 15.30 21.02 32.26
CA LYS A 123 13.84 21.06 32.10
C LYS A 123 13.44 21.77 30.81
N MET A 124 14.10 22.88 30.47
CA MET A 124 13.78 23.64 29.26
C MET A 124 14.10 22.84 27.99
N TYR A 125 15.19 22.07 27.97
CA TYR A 125 15.47 21.16 26.85
C TYR A 125 14.47 20.00 26.77
N ALA A 126 14.08 19.44 27.91
CA ALA A 126 13.06 18.40 27.97
C ALA A 126 11.71 18.91 27.40
N ASP A 127 11.31 20.14 27.77
CA ASP A 127 10.11 20.79 27.25
C ASP A 127 10.17 21.00 25.73
N CYS A 128 11.35 21.28 25.17
CA CYS A 128 11.50 21.41 23.72
C CYS A 128 11.27 20.07 23.00
N ILE A 129 11.81 18.97 23.52
CA ILE A 129 11.56 17.63 22.96
C ILE A 129 10.08 17.27 23.08
N GLN A 130 9.48 17.49 24.25
CA GLN A 130 8.06 17.28 24.45
C GLN A 130 7.24 18.14 23.49
N ALA A 131 7.59 19.41 23.29
CA ALA A 131 6.90 20.28 22.35
C ALA A 131 7.00 19.79 20.91
N ILE A 132 8.14 19.24 20.49
CA ILE A 132 8.29 18.60 19.17
C ILE A 132 7.36 17.39 19.06
N PHE A 133 7.32 16.51 20.06
CA PHE A 133 6.40 15.37 20.07
C PHE A 133 4.93 15.78 20.13
N GLY A 134 4.59 16.87 20.83
CA GLY A 134 3.26 17.45 20.86
C GLY A 134 2.87 18.11 19.53
N ALA A 135 3.82 18.77 18.88
CA ALA A 135 3.66 19.33 17.53
C ALA A 135 3.41 18.22 16.52
N ILE A 136 4.24 17.17 16.53
CA ILE A 136 4.07 15.99 15.68
C ILE A 136 2.71 15.37 15.97
N ALA A 137 2.36 15.16 17.23
CA ALA A 137 1.07 14.59 17.64
C ALA A 137 -0.14 15.32 17.05
N LEU A 138 -0.17 16.65 17.19
CA LEU A 138 -1.27 17.47 16.68
C LEU A 138 -1.26 17.58 15.15
N ASP A 139 -0.06 17.58 14.54
CA ASP A 139 0.12 17.61 13.10
C ASP A 139 -0.27 16.26 12.45
N CYS A 140 -0.05 15.13 13.12
CA CYS A 140 -0.24 13.77 12.58
C CYS A 140 -1.60 13.11 12.88
N GLY A 141 -2.41 13.61 13.83
CA GLY A 141 -3.81 13.20 14.03
C GLY A 141 -4.01 11.70 14.36
N ALA A 142 -4.91 10.98 13.68
CA ALA A 142 -5.32 9.62 14.07
C ALA A 142 -4.18 8.54 14.04
N ASN A 143 -3.06 8.79 13.34
CA ASN A 143 -1.91 7.86 13.24
C ASN A 143 -0.76 8.21 14.20
N GLN A 144 -1.09 8.95 15.26
CA GLN A 144 -0.16 9.48 16.24
C GLN A 144 0.86 8.46 16.75
N GLN A 145 0.42 7.23 17.00
CA GLN A 145 1.27 6.23 17.65
C GLN A 145 2.41 5.78 16.73
N GLU A 146 2.14 5.46 15.47
CA GLU A 146 3.14 4.89 14.55
C GLU A 146 4.23 5.90 14.17
N VAL A 147 3.83 7.15 13.91
CA VAL A 147 4.76 8.25 13.63
C VAL A 147 5.64 8.53 14.84
N ILE A 148 5.05 8.56 16.04
CA ILE A 148 5.80 8.84 17.27
C ILE A 148 6.73 7.67 17.60
N PHE A 149 6.33 6.43 17.34
CA PHE A 149 7.23 5.29 17.47
C PHE A 149 8.41 5.37 16.50
N HIS A 150 8.19 5.73 15.24
CA HIS A 150 9.28 5.88 14.27
C HIS A 150 10.24 7.02 14.65
N VAL A 151 9.70 8.15 15.12
CA VAL A 151 10.51 9.28 15.58
C VAL A 151 11.25 8.94 16.87
N ILE A 152 10.63 8.20 17.80
CA ILE A 152 11.30 7.67 18.99
C ILE A 152 12.43 6.72 18.55
N ASP A 153 12.19 5.78 17.65
CA ASP A 153 13.21 4.84 17.17
C ASP A 153 14.39 5.60 16.54
N LYS A 154 14.12 6.54 15.62
CA LYS A 154 15.17 7.37 15.01
C LYS A 154 15.93 8.22 16.04
N MET A 155 15.23 8.80 17.02
CA MET A 155 15.85 9.63 18.05
C MET A 155 16.59 8.82 19.12
N TYR A 156 16.26 7.55 19.34
CA TYR A 156 16.75 6.78 20.48
C TYR A 156 17.32 5.39 20.16
N SER A 157 17.47 5.04 18.87
CA SER A 157 18.05 3.77 18.37
C SER A 157 19.34 3.37 19.09
N ASP A 158 20.20 4.34 19.37
CA ASP A 158 21.56 4.13 19.92
C ASP A 158 21.54 3.87 21.44
N ARG A 159 20.38 4.06 22.08
CA ARG A 159 20.16 3.86 23.52
C ARG A 159 19.30 2.64 23.82
N TYR A 160 18.92 1.88 22.80
CA TYR A 160 18.14 0.65 22.91
C TYR A 160 18.75 -0.34 23.93
N ASP A 161 20.07 -0.56 23.85
CA ASP A 161 20.79 -1.46 24.77
C ASP A 161 20.87 -0.94 26.22
N GLU A 162 20.82 0.38 26.43
CA GLU A 162 20.71 0.98 27.77
C GLU A 162 19.28 0.82 28.30
N TRP A 163 18.27 1.02 27.46
CA TRP A 163 16.87 0.86 27.82
C TRP A 163 16.59 -0.58 28.23
N VAL A 164 17.01 -1.56 27.42
CA VAL A 164 16.87 -2.99 27.73
C VAL A 164 17.57 -3.36 29.04
N ARG A 165 18.74 -2.77 29.33
CA ARG A 165 19.47 -3.00 30.60
C ARG A 165 18.84 -2.34 31.83
N GLU A 166 18.21 -1.18 31.67
CA GLU A 166 17.49 -0.52 32.77
C GLU A 166 16.10 -1.12 33.02
N ILE A 167 15.54 -1.82 32.02
CA ILE A 167 14.28 -2.58 32.08
C ILE A 167 14.51 -4.05 32.48
N SER A 168 15.74 -4.57 32.37
CA SER A 168 16.05 -5.97 32.69
C SER A 168 15.96 -6.23 34.20
N PHE A 169 15.16 -7.24 34.53
CA PHE A 169 14.95 -7.83 35.84
C PHE A 169 16.27 -8.43 36.39
N ASP A 170 16.35 -8.61 37.71
CA ASP A 170 17.56 -8.96 38.45
C ASP A 170 18.43 -10.00 37.74
N THR A 171 19.72 -9.67 37.62
CA THR A 171 20.80 -10.40 36.92
C THR A 171 20.87 -11.93 37.13
N MET A 172 20.20 -12.46 38.15
CA MET A 172 20.16 -13.89 38.47
C MET A 172 19.28 -14.71 37.52
N GLU A 173 18.22 -14.13 36.93
CA GLU A 173 17.33 -14.83 35.98
C GLU A 173 17.96 -15.02 34.59
N ILE A 174 18.80 -14.06 34.15
CA ILE A 174 19.55 -14.14 32.89
C ILE A 174 20.52 -15.34 32.91
N GLN A 175 21.08 -15.66 34.08
CA GLN A 175 22.07 -16.71 34.22
C GLN A 175 21.43 -18.12 34.20
N MET A 176 20.17 -18.25 34.63
CA MET A 176 19.39 -19.48 34.44
C MET A 176 18.99 -19.65 32.96
N TRP A 177 18.64 -18.55 32.28
CA TRP A 177 18.29 -18.55 30.85
C TRP A 177 19.47 -18.93 29.93
N SER A 178 20.69 -18.53 30.28
CA SER A 178 21.92 -18.83 29.52
C SER A 178 22.37 -20.30 29.60
N ASN A 179 22.09 -20.98 30.72
CA ASN A 179 22.59 -22.34 30.99
C ASN A 179 21.71 -23.46 30.39
N GLU A 180 20.41 -23.22 30.15
CA GLU A 180 19.51 -24.24 29.58
C GLU A 180 19.59 -24.37 28.05
N ARG A 181 20.22 -23.41 27.37
CA ARG A 181 20.45 -23.47 25.93
C ARG A 181 21.89 -23.07 25.64
N ASN A 182 22.80 -24.04 25.49
CA ASN A 182 24.18 -23.84 25.01
C ASN A 182 24.29 -22.64 24.04
N LEU A 183 24.65 -21.47 24.56
CA LEU A 183 24.71 -20.21 23.80
C LEU A 183 26.06 -20.11 23.08
N GLU A 184 26.23 -20.89 22.03
CA GLU A 184 27.16 -20.55 20.94
C GLU A 184 26.41 -20.00 19.71
N ASN A 185 25.07 -20.01 19.70
CA ASN A 185 24.26 -19.50 18.58
C ASN A 185 23.07 -18.67 19.10
N ILE A 186 23.34 -17.43 19.50
CA ILE A 186 22.33 -16.37 19.43
C ILE A 186 22.34 -15.86 17.99
N PRO A 187 21.22 -15.79 17.27
CA PRO A 187 21.16 -15.03 16.02
C PRO A 187 21.47 -13.58 16.35
N GLU A 188 22.61 -13.06 15.89
CA GLU A 188 22.80 -11.62 15.81
C GLU A 188 21.65 -11.03 14.98
N TRP A 189 21.06 -9.93 15.46
CA TRP A 189 20.20 -9.10 14.63
C TRP A 189 20.91 -8.78 13.31
N PRO A 190 20.21 -8.76 12.16
CA PRO A 190 20.82 -8.24 10.95
C PRO A 190 21.07 -6.76 11.17
N LYS A 191 22.32 -6.40 11.48
CA LYS A 191 22.83 -5.07 11.20
C LYS A 191 22.65 -4.89 9.70
N THR A 192 21.73 -4.03 9.28
CA THR A 192 21.74 -3.52 7.92
C THR A 192 23.02 -2.73 7.73
N GLU A 193 24.09 -3.41 7.32
CA GLU A 193 25.21 -2.78 6.64
C GLU A 193 24.66 -2.20 5.33
N LEU A 194 24.36 -0.90 5.37
CA LEU A 194 24.62 -0.08 4.20
C LEU A 194 26.14 -0.20 3.98
N GLN A 195 26.57 -0.86 2.89
CA GLN A 195 27.96 -0.78 2.47
C GLN A 195 28.27 0.68 2.09
N LEU A 196 28.68 1.45 3.09
CA LEU A 196 29.58 2.58 2.90
C LEU A 196 30.90 1.99 2.40
N ALA A 197 31.23 2.28 1.14
CA ALA A 197 32.57 2.10 0.63
C ALA A 197 33.55 2.79 1.60
N THR A 198 34.40 1.99 2.24
CA THR A 198 35.56 2.49 2.98
C THR A 198 36.51 3.14 1.97
N HIS A 199 36.70 4.45 2.08
CA HIS A 199 37.92 5.09 1.61
C HIS A 199 38.70 5.58 2.82
N ASN A 200 39.92 5.05 2.92
CA ASN A 200 40.96 5.49 3.82
C ASN A 200 41.11 7.01 3.74
N ARG A 201 41.17 7.63 4.93
CA ARG A 201 41.68 8.99 5.09
C ARG A 201 43.13 9.01 4.63
N ASN A 202 43.40 9.71 3.55
CA ASN A 202 44.57 10.58 3.41
C ASN A 202 44.38 11.49 2.18
N SER A 203 44.95 12.69 2.31
CA SER A 203 45.11 13.76 1.31
C SER A 203 43.90 14.65 0.95
N SER A 204 43.96 15.83 1.58
CA SER A 204 43.82 17.19 1.02
C SER A 204 42.48 17.66 0.45
N ALA A 205 42.03 18.76 1.08
CA ALA A 205 40.96 19.66 0.68
C ALA A 205 41.13 20.25 -0.74
N SER A 206 40.02 20.32 -1.48
CA SER A 206 39.55 21.56 -2.14
C SER A 206 38.25 21.31 -2.93
N GLU A 207 37.30 22.23 -2.77
CA GLU A 207 36.25 22.62 -3.73
C GLU A 207 35.10 21.64 -4.02
N TYR A 208 33.99 21.84 -3.30
CA TYR A 208 32.65 21.47 -3.77
C TYR A 208 31.89 22.75 -4.10
N ASN A 209 31.71 23.03 -5.39
CA ASN A 209 30.77 24.04 -5.85
C ASN A 209 30.13 23.57 -7.18
N GLN A 210 28.79 23.60 -7.20
CA GLN A 210 27.91 23.75 -8.37
C GLN A 210 28.14 22.84 -9.61
N ASN A 211 27.24 21.88 -9.83
CA ASN A 211 26.19 22.03 -10.85
C ASN A 211 25.30 20.78 -11.01
N CYS A 212 24.01 21.11 -11.10
CA CYS A 212 22.87 20.28 -11.44
C CYS A 212 22.82 20.05 -12.97
N CYS A 213 22.28 18.91 -13.40
CA CYS A 213 21.85 18.59 -14.76
C CYS A 213 22.86 18.81 -15.90
N GLN A 214 23.51 17.74 -16.37
CA GLN A 214 23.62 17.34 -17.80
C GLN A 214 24.55 16.15 -18.00
N SER A 215 24.18 15.29 -18.96
CA SER A 215 24.99 14.26 -19.64
C SER A 215 25.20 12.90 -18.96
N LEU A 216 24.46 11.90 -19.46
CA LEU A 216 24.99 10.55 -19.68
C LEU A 216 24.34 9.96 -20.95
N ASN A 217 24.75 10.56 -22.07
CA ASN A 217 24.84 9.91 -23.36
C ASN A 217 26.35 9.80 -23.65
N ARG A 218 26.81 8.61 -24.07
CA ARG A 218 28.20 8.18 -24.40
C ARG A 218 29.03 7.56 -23.25
N VAL A 219 29.05 6.23 -23.21
CA VAL A 219 30.32 5.47 -23.30
C VAL A 219 30.07 4.24 -24.17
N LEU A 220 30.58 4.32 -25.41
CA LEU A 220 30.73 3.22 -26.35
C LEU A 220 32.22 3.23 -26.76
N MET A 221 32.84 2.04 -26.76
CA MET A 221 34.22 1.69 -27.19
C MET A 221 35.33 2.14 -26.20
N TRP A 222 36.30 1.34 -25.74
CA TRP A 222 37.05 0.22 -26.35
C TRP A 222 37.54 -0.77 -25.28
N THR A 223 37.47 -2.08 -25.54
CA THR A 223 38.62 -3.02 -25.57
C THR A 223 38.09 -4.46 -25.67
N PHE A 224 37.83 -4.93 -26.89
CA PHE A 224 38.00 -6.35 -27.23
C PHE A 224 38.31 -6.43 -28.72
N THR A 225 39.59 -6.58 -29.04
CA THR A 225 40.05 -7.04 -30.34
C THR A 225 40.22 -8.57 -30.30
N THR A 226 39.88 -9.19 -31.43
CA THR A 226 40.17 -10.56 -31.87
C THR A 226 39.30 -11.71 -31.34
N PHE A 227 38.29 -12.05 -32.15
CA PHE A 227 37.82 -13.36 -32.65
C PHE A 227 36.30 -13.20 -32.85
N GLY A 228 35.78 -13.00 -34.07
CA GLY A 228 36.04 -13.77 -35.28
C GLY A 228 34.95 -14.84 -35.42
N SER A 229 33.86 -14.45 -36.08
CA SER A 229 32.90 -15.34 -36.76
C SER A 229 31.88 -16.10 -35.90
N LEU A 230 30.62 -15.64 -35.90
CA LEU A 230 29.48 -16.47 -36.31
C LEU A 230 28.26 -15.57 -36.59
N ILE A 231 27.67 -15.84 -37.75
CA ILE A 231 26.69 -15.07 -38.50
C ILE A 231 25.31 -15.09 -37.82
N PHE A 232 24.69 -13.91 -37.78
CA PHE A 232 23.26 -13.60 -37.85
C PHE A 232 22.27 -14.77 -37.85
N ALA A 233 21.51 -14.90 -36.76
CA ALA A 233 20.10 -15.28 -36.77
C ALA A 233 19.42 -14.79 -35.47
N PHE A 234 19.27 -13.46 -35.31
CA PHE A 234 18.30 -12.93 -34.36
C PHE A 234 16.92 -13.04 -35.03
N ILE A 235 16.18 -14.08 -34.66
CA ILE A 235 14.72 -14.09 -34.80
C ILE A 235 14.21 -12.98 -33.87
N MET A 236 13.55 -11.98 -34.44
CA MET A 236 12.80 -10.98 -33.67
C MET A 236 11.71 -11.72 -32.88
N ILE A 237 11.85 -11.77 -31.57
CA ILE A 237 10.72 -12.00 -30.66
C ILE A 237 10.39 -10.62 -30.11
N ASP A 238 9.23 -10.11 -30.52
CA ASP A 238 8.61 -8.88 -30.02
C ASP A 238 8.25 -9.06 -28.54
N GLU A 239 9.19 -8.88 -27.62
CA GLU A 239 8.87 -8.84 -26.20
C GLU A 239 8.32 -7.46 -25.83
N LEU A 240 7.04 -7.41 -25.42
CA LEU A 240 6.46 -6.31 -24.66
C LEU A 240 7.31 -6.09 -23.40
N ILE A 241 8.17 -5.06 -23.40
CA ILE A 241 8.92 -4.68 -22.20
C ILE A 241 7.96 -3.98 -21.24
N MET A 242 7.39 -4.76 -20.32
CA MET A 242 6.61 -4.28 -19.18
C MET A 242 7.54 -3.72 -18.11
N ILE A 243 7.61 -2.39 -17.95
CA ILE A 243 8.37 -1.78 -16.87
C ILE A 243 7.40 -1.42 -15.73
N PRO A 244 7.49 -2.09 -14.55
CA PRO A 244 6.66 -1.74 -13.42
C PRO A 244 6.96 -0.32 -12.95
N SER A 245 5.91 0.48 -12.77
CA SER A 245 5.96 1.83 -12.22
C SER A 245 5.41 1.84 -10.80
N LYS A 246 6.06 2.59 -9.89
CA LYS A 246 5.58 2.79 -8.52
C LYS A 246 4.79 4.09 -8.44
N VAL A 247 3.48 3.98 -8.25
CA VAL A 247 2.59 5.11 -7.99
C VAL A 247 2.40 5.25 -6.50
N THR A 248 2.80 6.39 -5.95
CA THR A 248 2.57 6.66 -4.54
C THR A 248 1.13 7.11 -4.31
N VAL A 249 0.40 6.38 -3.46
CA VAL A 249 -0.97 6.70 -3.05
C VAL A 249 -1.05 6.82 -1.53
N ASP A 250 -2.10 7.45 -1.03
CA ASP A 250 -2.49 7.39 0.37
C ASP A 250 -3.73 6.49 0.52
N PRO A 251 -3.59 5.23 0.96
CA PRO A 251 -4.74 4.33 1.12
C PRO A 251 -5.73 4.80 2.21
N THR A 252 -5.33 5.72 3.09
CA THR A 252 -6.13 6.11 4.26
C THR A 252 -7.03 7.33 4.02
N GLY A 253 -6.75 8.13 2.99
CA GLY A 253 -7.51 9.36 2.68
C GLY A 253 -7.26 10.55 3.59
N ILE A 254 -6.23 10.49 4.43
CA ILE A 254 -5.90 11.51 5.44
C ILE A 254 -4.56 12.23 5.09
N GLY A 255 -3.88 11.81 4.02
CA GLY A 255 -2.69 12.42 3.42
C GLY A 255 -1.39 12.21 4.18
N ARG A 256 -1.25 11.13 4.97
CA ARG A 256 -0.18 11.02 6.00
C ARG A 256 0.77 9.83 5.85
N THR A 257 0.33 8.73 5.25
CA THR A 257 1.20 7.57 4.98
C THR A 257 1.10 7.18 3.51
N LEU A 258 2.20 7.38 2.81
CA LEU A 258 2.31 7.13 1.38
C LEU A 258 2.82 5.71 1.13
N TYR A 259 2.02 4.92 0.42
CA TYR A 259 2.41 3.58 0.02
C TYR A 259 2.65 3.51 -1.49
N PRO A 260 3.71 2.82 -1.94
CA PRO A 260 3.90 2.56 -3.36
C PRO A 260 2.91 1.50 -3.83
N ILE A 261 2.14 1.82 -4.86
CA ILE A 261 1.34 0.89 -5.64
C ILE A 261 2.11 0.54 -6.90
N VAL A 262 2.38 -0.73 -7.12
CA VAL A 262 3.07 -1.20 -8.31
C VAL A 262 2.07 -1.38 -9.43
N THR A 263 2.37 -0.78 -10.58
CA THR A 263 1.50 -0.68 -11.74
C THR A 263 2.24 -1.08 -13.01
N TRP A 264 1.52 -1.65 -13.96
CA TRP A 264 1.96 -2.02 -15.29
C TRP A 264 1.01 -1.37 -16.28
N PHE A 265 1.51 -0.35 -16.98
CA PHE A 265 0.76 0.35 -18.01
C PHE A 265 1.15 -0.20 -19.38
N CYS A 266 0.25 -0.99 -19.98
CA CYS A 266 0.50 -1.75 -21.20
C CYS A 266 -0.32 -1.18 -22.35
N TRP A 267 0.29 -1.05 -23.54
CA TRP A 267 -0.38 -0.67 -24.77
C TRP A 267 0.29 -1.33 -25.98
N LYS A 268 -0.37 -1.29 -27.15
CA LYS A 268 0.12 -1.96 -28.36
C LYS A 268 1.39 -1.27 -28.88
N ASN A 269 2.47 -2.04 -29.05
CA ASN A 269 3.71 -1.53 -29.62
C ASN A 269 3.46 -0.94 -31.03
N GLY A 270 4.16 0.15 -31.35
CA GLY A 270 4.00 0.87 -32.61
C GLY A 270 2.74 1.74 -32.71
N THR A 271 1.90 1.80 -31.67
CA THR A 271 0.75 2.71 -31.61
C THR A 271 1.06 3.95 -30.77
N VAL A 272 0.48 5.08 -31.16
CA VAL A 272 0.60 6.34 -30.42
C VAL A 272 -0.55 6.42 -29.43
N LEU A 273 -0.23 6.54 -28.13
CA LEU A 273 -1.22 6.76 -27.09
C LEU A 273 -1.96 8.08 -27.33
N SER A 274 -3.25 8.14 -27.01
CA SER A 274 -4.06 9.35 -27.17
C SER A 274 -4.96 9.60 -25.97
N THR A 275 -5.40 10.85 -25.78
CA THR A 275 -6.31 11.22 -24.69
C THR A 275 -7.65 10.50 -24.74
N ASN A 276 -8.08 10.10 -25.95
CA ASN A 276 -9.36 9.39 -26.18
C ASN A 276 -9.22 7.87 -26.04
N GLN A 277 -8.02 7.38 -25.74
CA GLN A 277 -7.78 5.95 -25.60
C GLN A 277 -8.50 5.39 -24.38
N ILE A 278 -9.09 4.21 -24.55
CA ILE A 278 -9.82 3.54 -23.47
C ILE A 278 -8.80 2.85 -22.56
N ILE A 279 -8.95 3.04 -21.26
CA ILE A 279 -8.12 2.39 -20.24
C ILE A 279 -8.93 1.31 -19.53
N HIS A 280 -8.54 0.05 -19.70
CA HIS A 280 -9.00 -1.02 -18.82
C HIS A 280 -8.15 -0.99 -17.54
N LEU A 281 -8.74 -0.58 -16.42
CA LEU A 281 -8.11 -0.61 -15.10
C LEU A 281 -8.49 -1.92 -14.40
N THR A 282 -7.57 -2.88 -14.35
CA THR A 282 -7.85 -4.24 -13.86
C THR A 282 -7.64 -4.37 -12.35
N ILE A 283 -8.61 -4.93 -11.62
CA ILE A 283 -8.62 -5.02 -10.16
C ILE A 283 -8.73 -6.51 -9.76
N SER A 284 -7.66 -7.04 -9.15
CA SER A 284 -7.57 -8.45 -8.78
C SER A 284 -8.50 -8.85 -7.63
N GLY A 285 -8.81 -10.14 -7.53
CA GLY A 285 -9.62 -10.73 -6.47
C GLY A 285 -8.88 -10.97 -5.15
N PHE A 286 -9.57 -11.63 -4.21
CA PHE A 286 -9.03 -12.00 -2.90
C PHE A 286 -7.99 -13.12 -3.05
N THR A 287 -6.82 -12.99 -2.42
CA THR A 287 -5.62 -13.85 -2.62
C THR A 287 -4.95 -13.78 -4.00
N TYR A 288 -5.36 -12.83 -4.85
CA TYR A 288 -4.76 -12.57 -6.16
C TYR A 288 -4.13 -11.17 -6.25
N ASP A 289 -3.15 -11.04 -7.11
CA ASP A 289 -2.46 -9.79 -7.46
C ASP A 289 -2.54 -9.54 -8.99
N HIS A 290 -1.67 -8.70 -9.56
CA HIS A 290 -1.66 -8.40 -11.00
C HIS A 290 -1.56 -9.66 -11.89
N THR A 291 -0.96 -10.74 -11.39
CA THR A 291 -0.72 -11.97 -12.16
C THR A 291 -2.00 -12.72 -12.52
N TYR A 292 -3.14 -12.44 -11.88
CA TYR A 292 -4.44 -12.98 -12.31
C TYR A 292 -4.86 -12.43 -13.69
N TRP A 293 -4.60 -11.15 -13.92
CA TRP A 293 -4.93 -10.47 -15.17
C TRP A 293 -3.87 -10.68 -16.25
N ASP A 294 -2.62 -10.88 -15.83
CA ASP A 294 -1.50 -11.17 -16.71
C ASP A 294 -0.81 -12.48 -16.32
N PHE A 295 -1.52 -13.59 -16.57
CA PHE A 295 -1.08 -14.90 -16.11
C PHE A 295 0.18 -15.37 -16.85
N PRO A 296 1.28 -15.69 -16.15
CA PRO A 296 2.59 -15.88 -16.79
C PRO A 296 2.77 -17.28 -17.41
N TYR A 297 1.88 -18.24 -17.13
CA TYR A 297 1.96 -19.59 -17.71
C TYR A 297 0.98 -19.70 -18.88
N GLN A 298 1.50 -20.03 -20.06
CA GLN A 298 0.75 -19.99 -21.33
C GLN A 298 0.02 -18.64 -21.51
N PRO A 299 0.74 -17.50 -21.50
CA PRO A 299 0.14 -16.17 -21.48
C PRO A 299 -0.77 -15.90 -22.67
N TYR A 300 -0.53 -16.53 -23.83
CA TYR A 300 -1.45 -16.45 -24.96
C TYR A 300 -2.87 -16.93 -24.61
N ASN A 301 -3.02 -17.96 -23.77
CA ASN A 301 -4.33 -18.49 -23.41
C ASN A 301 -4.97 -17.73 -22.24
N TYR A 302 -4.17 -17.33 -21.25
CA TYR A 302 -4.67 -16.93 -19.93
C TYR A 302 -4.35 -15.49 -19.51
N SER A 303 -3.56 -14.73 -20.29
CA SER A 303 -3.34 -13.30 -20.03
C SER A 303 -4.40 -12.46 -20.72
N TYR A 304 -5.32 -11.90 -19.91
CA TYR A 304 -6.28 -10.91 -20.37
C TYR A 304 -5.57 -9.65 -20.89
N VAL A 305 -4.50 -9.22 -20.21
CA VAL A 305 -3.70 -8.06 -20.62
C VAL A 305 -3.18 -8.25 -22.05
N ASN A 306 -2.49 -9.35 -22.33
CA ASN A 306 -1.95 -9.62 -23.67
C ASN A 306 -3.07 -9.71 -24.71
N TYR A 307 -4.18 -10.38 -24.38
CA TYR A 307 -5.32 -10.49 -25.29
C TYR A 307 -5.85 -9.12 -25.72
N ILE A 308 -6.12 -8.23 -24.76
CA ILE A 308 -6.66 -6.89 -25.05
C ILE A 308 -5.66 -6.05 -25.84
N ILE A 309 -4.38 -6.09 -25.49
CA ILE A 309 -3.35 -5.30 -26.19
C ILE A 309 -3.18 -5.76 -27.65
N GLU A 310 -3.18 -7.06 -27.91
CA GLU A 310 -3.01 -7.61 -29.25
C GLU A 310 -4.23 -7.32 -30.15
N ASN A 311 -5.45 -7.51 -29.59
CA ASN A 311 -6.70 -7.56 -30.36
C ASN A 311 -7.48 -6.24 -30.39
N SER A 312 -7.18 -5.27 -29.54
CA SER A 312 -7.87 -3.96 -29.54
C SER A 312 -7.45 -3.01 -30.66
N ASN A 313 -6.50 -3.41 -31.52
CA ASN A 313 -5.92 -2.55 -32.56
C ASN A 313 -5.33 -1.23 -32.04
N GLY A 314 -4.90 -1.20 -30.77
CA GLY A 314 -4.36 0.00 -30.13
C GLY A 314 -5.40 0.95 -29.54
N ASN A 315 -6.69 0.62 -29.63
CA ASN A 315 -7.76 1.46 -29.06
C ASN A 315 -7.82 1.38 -27.53
N ILE A 316 -7.32 0.28 -26.96
CA ILE A 316 -7.37 0.01 -25.52
C ILE A 316 -5.94 -0.13 -24.99
N ALA A 317 -5.65 0.59 -23.91
CA ALA A 317 -4.51 0.35 -23.04
C ALA A 317 -5.00 -0.28 -21.73
N VAL A 318 -4.13 -1.03 -21.05
CA VAL A 318 -4.46 -1.71 -19.80
C VAL A 318 -3.56 -1.18 -18.69
N LEU A 319 -4.16 -0.72 -17.59
CA LEU A 319 -3.45 -0.44 -16.35
C LEU A 319 -3.70 -1.60 -15.38
N ASN A 320 -2.74 -2.53 -15.31
CA ASN A 320 -2.74 -3.62 -14.34
C ASN A 320 -1.95 -3.21 -13.10
N PHE A 321 -2.33 -3.68 -11.91
CA PHE A 321 -1.65 -3.26 -10.69
C PHE A 321 -1.80 -4.26 -9.55
N ASP A 322 -0.87 -4.17 -8.61
CA ASP A 322 -0.98 -4.86 -7.33
C ASP A 322 -1.77 -3.99 -6.35
N ARG A 323 -2.89 -4.51 -5.84
CA ARG A 323 -3.69 -3.79 -4.85
C ARG A 323 -2.85 -3.47 -3.60
N PHE A 324 -3.29 -2.48 -2.84
CA PHE A 324 -2.64 -2.15 -1.57
C PHE A 324 -2.61 -3.39 -0.65
N GLY A 325 -1.45 -3.69 -0.07
CA GLY A 325 -1.27 -4.86 0.79
C GLY A 325 -0.93 -6.17 0.08
N VAL A 326 -0.97 -6.26 -1.25
CA VAL A 326 -0.68 -7.51 -1.99
C VAL A 326 0.47 -7.36 -2.99
N GLY A 327 1.00 -8.49 -3.50
CA GLY A 327 2.00 -8.49 -4.57
C GLY A 327 3.28 -7.70 -4.24
N LEU A 328 3.69 -6.81 -5.14
CA LEU A 328 4.84 -5.91 -4.98
C LEU A 328 4.46 -4.53 -4.39
N SER A 329 3.17 -4.27 -4.20
CA SER A 329 2.67 -3.04 -3.57
C SER A 329 3.00 -2.98 -2.07
N GLY A 330 3.00 -1.75 -1.56
CA GLY A 330 3.23 -1.44 -0.16
C GLY A 330 2.24 -2.17 0.75
N LYS A 331 2.72 -2.61 1.91
CA LYS A 331 1.96 -3.42 2.86
C LYS A 331 1.97 -2.73 4.23
N PRO A 332 0.81 -2.58 4.88
CA PRO A 332 0.74 -2.05 6.24
C PRO A 332 1.25 -3.10 7.25
N LEU A 333 1.41 -2.71 8.51
CA LEU A 333 1.77 -3.66 9.58
C LEU A 333 0.63 -4.64 9.91
N LEU A 334 -0.62 -4.17 9.85
CA LEU A 334 -1.83 -4.95 10.12
C LEU A 334 -2.65 -5.09 8.84
N ALA A 335 -2.96 -6.31 8.42
CA ALA A 335 -3.75 -6.53 7.22
C ALA A 335 -5.19 -6.04 7.43
N SER A 336 -5.76 -6.19 8.63
CA SER A 336 -7.13 -5.76 8.99
C SER A 336 -7.45 -4.28 8.72
N LEU A 337 -6.44 -3.41 8.54
CA LEU A 337 -6.64 -2.02 8.10
C LEU A 337 -6.99 -1.89 6.61
N ILE A 338 -6.74 -2.93 5.83
CA ILE A 338 -7.08 -3.03 4.41
C ILE A 338 -8.55 -3.42 4.31
N THR A 339 -9.38 -2.49 3.84
CA THR A 339 -10.83 -2.68 3.65
C THR A 339 -11.22 -2.43 2.19
N GLY A 340 -12.45 -2.80 1.81
CA GLY A 340 -13.01 -2.49 0.49
C GLY A 340 -12.99 -0.98 0.18
N ASP A 341 -13.27 -0.13 1.17
CA ASP A 341 -13.25 1.33 1.01
C ASP A 341 -11.84 1.89 0.79
N VAL A 342 -10.86 1.34 1.52
CA VAL A 342 -9.44 1.67 1.33
C VAL A 342 -9.01 1.33 -0.10
N HIS A 343 -9.38 0.14 -0.60
CA HIS A 343 -9.09 -0.23 -1.99
C HIS A 343 -9.80 0.67 -3.00
N ALA A 344 -11.07 0.99 -2.79
CA ALA A 344 -11.81 1.91 -3.65
C ALA A 344 -11.14 3.30 -3.71
N TYR A 345 -10.64 3.79 -2.57
CA TYR A 345 -9.91 5.05 -2.51
C TYR A 345 -8.54 4.99 -3.20
N VAL A 346 -7.84 3.86 -3.14
CA VAL A 346 -6.61 3.64 -3.93
C VAL A 346 -6.91 3.64 -5.43
N VAL A 347 -7.96 2.92 -5.87
CA VAL A 347 -8.40 2.92 -7.27
C VAL A 347 -8.77 4.32 -7.74
N TYR A 348 -9.49 5.08 -6.90
CA TYR A 348 -9.79 6.50 -7.17
C TYR A 348 -8.53 7.33 -7.42
N GLN A 349 -7.49 7.19 -6.60
CA GLN A 349 -6.22 7.89 -6.80
C GLN A 349 -5.50 7.44 -8.08
N LEU A 350 -5.54 6.16 -8.45
CA LEU A 350 -5.00 5.70 -9.73
C LEU A 350 -5.72 6.32 -10.92
N MET A 351 -7.06 6.44 -10.87
CA MET A 351 -7.84 7.15 -11.89
C MET A 351 -7.48 8.63 -11.96
N GLN A 352 -7.24 9.29 -10.81
CA GLN A 352 -6.73 10.67 -10.80
C GLN A 352 -5.35 10.79 -11.45
N LYS A 353 -4.45 9.82 -11.24
CA LYS A 353 -3.13 9.83 -11.89
C LYS A 353 -3.23 9.67 -13.41
N LEU A 354 -4.15 8.82 -13.87
CA LEU A 354 -4.46 8.68 -15.30
C LEU A 354 -4.98 10.01 -15.89
N SER A 355 -5.93 10.67 -15.23
CA SER A 355 -6.50 11.92 -15.73
C SER A 355 -5.51 13.10 -15.67
N GLN A 356 -4.58 13.09 -14.72
CA GLN A 356 -3.53 14.12 -14.56
C GLN A 356 -2.33 13.93 -15.49
N GLY A 357 -2.32 12.90 -16.34
CA GLY A 357 -1.22 12.67 -17.27
C GLY A 357 0.03 12.07 -16.64
N TYR A 358 -0.10 11.35 -15.52
CA TYR A 358 1.04 10.69 -14.88
C TYR A 358 1.76 9.71 -15.81
N TYR A 359 0.99 8.99 -16.64
CA TYR A 359 1.53 8.04 -17.61
C TYR A 359 1.74 8.72 -18.96
N GLN A 360 3.00 8.79 -19.40
CA GLN A 360 3.38 9.32 -20.72
C GLN A 360 2.97 10.78 -20.99
N ASN A 361 2.67 11.58 -19.94
CA ASN A 361 2.16 12.95 -20.05
C ASN A 361 0.84 13.06 -20.85
N ILE A 362 0.02 12.00 -20.85
CA ILE A 362 -1.27 11.97 -21.55
C ILE A 362 -2.40 11.84 -20.53
N SER A 363 -3.32 12.80 -20.53
CA SER A 363 -4.53 12.76 -19.71
C SER A 363 -5.54 11.81 -20.31
N PHE A 364 -5.86 10.73 -19.60
CA PHE A 364 -6.88 9.77 -20.00
C PHE A 364 -8.19 10.02 -19.25
N SER A 365 -9.30 10.09 -19.99
CA SER A 365 -10.66 10.25 -19.42
C SER A 365 -11.51 8.99 -19.53
N ASN A 366 -11.16 8.07 -20.43
CA ASN A 366 -12.03 6.95 -20.80
C ASN A 366 -11.66 5.69 -20.02
N ILE A 367 -11.99 5.64 -18.72
CA ILE A 367 -11.58 4.53 -17.83
C ILE A 367 -12.72 3.53 -17.64
N VAL A 368 -12.47 2.27 -17.99
CA VAL A 368 -13.34 1.11 -17.73
C VAL A 368 -12.73 0.31 -16.57
N LEU A 369 -13.49 0.12 -15.50
CA LEU A 369 -13.06 -0.72 -14.38
C LEU A 369 -13.31 -2.19 -14.72
N VAL A 370 -12.29 -3.03 -14.58
CA VAL A 370 -12.37 -4.48 -14.87
C VAL A 370 -12.04 -5.24 -13.60
N GLY A 371 -13.06 -5.72 -12.91
CA GLY A 371 -12.92 -6.38 -11.61
C GLY A 371 -13.07 -7.90 -11.69
N HIS A 372 -12.43 -8.61 -10.76
CA HIS A 372 -12.67 -10.03 -10.56
C HIS A 372 -12.95 -10.35 -9.08
N SER A 373 -14.01 -11.10 -8.80
CA SER A 373 -14.36 -11.52 -7.45
C SER A 373 -14.46 -10.32 -6.49
N LEU A 374 -13.70 -10.31 -5.40
CA LEU A 374 -13.56 -9.13 -4.52
C LEU A 374 -13.17 -7.84 -5.28
N GLY A 375 -12.35 -7.94 -6.31
CA GLY A 375 -11.99 -6.82 -7.19
C GLY A 375 -13.20 -6.24 -7.94
N THR A 376 -14.18 -7.08 -8.30
CA THR A 376 -15.48 -6.61 -8.81
C THR A 376 -16.22 -5.82 -7.74
N GLY A 377 -16.27 -6.33 -6.50
CA GLY A 377 -16.87 -5.57 -5.39
C GLY A 377 -16.21 -4.20 -5.20
N ILE A 378 -14.88 -4.11 -5.25
CA ILE A 378 -14.16 -2.83 -5.21
C ILE A 378 -14.57 -1.92 -6.38
N ALA A 379 -14.65 -2.45 -7.61
CA ALA A 379 -15.09 -1.70 -8.78
C ALA A 379 -16.52 -1.13 -8.61
N LEU A 380 -17.42 -1.91 -8.02
CA LEU A 380 -18.80 -1.49 -7.73
C LEU A 380 -18.86 -0.40 -6.64
N ILE A 381 -18.02 -0.46 -5.60
CA ILE A 381 -17.89 0.63 -4.62
C ILE A 381 -17.43 1.92 -5.30
N VAL A 382 -16.47 1.82 -6.22
CA VAL A 382 -15.97 2.99 -6.97
C VAL A 382 -17.06 3.55 -7.89
N ALA A 383 -17.76 2.71 -8.65
CA ALA A 383 -18.80 3.14 -9.59
C ALA A 383 -20.06 3.70 -8.91
N SER A 384 -20.38 3.24 -7.70
CA SER A 384 -21.53 3.72 -6.91
C SER A 384 -21.25 4.98 -6.10
N ASN A 385 -19.98 5.34 -5.91
CA ASN A 385 -19.59 6.51 -5.14
C ASN A 385 -19.62 7.79 -5.99
N ASN A 386 -20.45 8.77 -5.60
CA ASN A 386 -20.64 10.04 -6.33
C ASN A 386 -19.36 10.90 -6.50
N VAL A 387 -18.33 10.67 -5.70
CA VAL A 387 -17.04 11.36 -5.85
C VAL A 387 -16.12 10.58 -6.80
N TYR A 388 -16.16 9.24 -6.75
CA TYR A 388 -15.20 8.42 -7.50
C TYR A 388 -15.67 8.13 -8.93
N ASN A 389 -16.98 8.01 -9.13
CA ASN A 389 -17.59 7.61 -10.39
C ASN A 389 -17.42 8.65 -11.52
N GLN A 390 -17.00 9.88 -11.21
CA GLN A 390 -16.71 10.93 -12.20
C GLN A 390 -15.59 10.56 -13.19
N TYR A 391 -14.79 9.52 -12.90
CA TYR A 391 -13.76 9.01 -13.80
C TYR A 391 -14.16 7.70 -14.50
N VAL A 392 -15.33 7.14 -14.18
CA VAL A 392 -15.72 5.78 -14.59
C VAL A 392 -16.65 5.84 -15.80
N CYS A 393 -16.28 5.11 -16.84
CA CYS A 393 -16.99 5.08 -18.13
C CYS A 393 -17.77 3.79 -18.34
N GLY A 394 -17.37 2.72 -17.67
CA GLY A 394 -18.02 1.41 -17.72
C GLY A 394 -17.43 0.47 -16.68
N VAL A 395 -18.15 -0.61 -16.38
CA VAL A 395 -17.68 -1.65 -15.46
C VAL A 395 -17.82 -3.02 -16.10
N ILE A 396 -16.72 -3.77 -16.14
CA ILE A 396 -16.71 -5.20 -16.44
C ILE A 396 -16.54 -5.95 -15.12
N ALA A 397 -17.65 -6.51 -14.65
CA ALA A 397 -17.79 -7.21 -13.37
C ALA A 397 -17.66 -8.72 -13.60
N THR A 398 -16.56 -9.33 -13.15
CA THR A 398 -16.35 -10.78 -13.33
C THR A 398 -16.44 -11.55 -12.02
N GLY A 399 -17.05 -12.73 -12.03
CA GLY A 399 -17.15 -13.63 -10.86
C GLY A 399 -17.85 -12.98 -9.67
N PHE A 400 -18.92 -12.22 -9.89
CA PHE A 400 -19.68 -11.59 -8.80
C PHE A 400 -21.12 -11.30 -9.25
N ILE A 401 -22.08 -11.74 -8.43
CA ILE A 401 -23.49 -11.36 -8.46
C ILE A 401 -23.98 -11.19 -7.02
N HIS A 402 -25.13 -10.55 -6.80
CA HIS A 402 -25.60 -10.27 -5.43
C HIS A 402 -26.02 -11.54 -4.67
N LEU A 403 -26.43 -12.59 -5.37
CA LEU A 403 -26.81 -13.86 -4.76
C LEU A 403 -25.59 -14.76 -4.56
N ILE A 404 -25.32 -15.12 -3.30
CA ILE A 404 -24.25 -16.05 -2.94
C ILE A 404 -24.72 -17.51 -2.89
N ASN A 405 -23.79 -18.44 -3.07
CA ASN A 405 -23.93 -19.85 -2.68
C ASN A 405 -23.28 -20.07 -1.30
N PRO A 406 -24.07 -20.23 -0.22
CA PRO A 406 -23.52 -20.38 1.14
C PRO A 406 -22.58 -21.57 1.30
N VAL A 407 -22.79 -22.66 0.56
CA VAL A 407 -21.94 -23.86 0.62
C VAL A 407 -20.58 -23.58 -0.04
N GLY A 408 -20.59 -22.89 -1.19
CA GLY A 408 -19.37 -22.44 -1.86
C GLY A 408 -18.55 -21.52 -0.97
N PHE A 409 -19.18 -20.50 -0.39
CA PHE A 409 -18.51 -19.59 0.56
C PHE A 409 -18.02 -20.28 1.83
N ALA A 410 -18.74 -21.28 2.36
CA ALA A 410 -18.26 -22.08 3.49
C ALA A 410 -17.04 -22.92 3.12
N THR A 411 -17.01 -23.50 1.92
CA THR A 411 -15.88 -24.27 1.39
C THR A 411 -14.66 -23.38 1.20
N PHE A 412 -14.85 -22.20 0.60
CA PHE A 412 -13.81 -21.19 0.48
C PHE A 412 -13.29 -20.73 1.85
N GLY A 413 -14.18 -20.40 2.79
CA GLY A 413 -13.80 -20.00 4.14
C GLY A 413 -12.99 -21.07 4.88
N ALA A 414 -13.37 -22.35 4.74
CA ALA A 414 -12.64 -23.48 5.30
C ALA A 414 -11.25 -23.68 4.68
N SER A 415 -11.02 -23.15 3.46
CA SER A 415 -9.70 -23.16 2.82
C SER A 415 -8.75 -22.09 3.35
N LEU A 416 -9.25 -21.06 4.03
CA LEU A 416 -8.43 -19.93 4.46
C LEU A 416 -7.67 -20.23 5.76
N TYR A 417 -6.45 -19.70 5.86
CA TYR A 417 -5.64 -19.73 7.07
C TYR A 417 -4.64 -18.56 7.10
N LEU A 418 -3.88 -18.44 8.20
CA LEU A 418 -2.91 -17.37 8.37
C LEU A 418 -1.76 -17.50 7.38
N ALA A 419 -1.53 -16.45 6.59
CA ALA A 419 -0.45 -16.39 5.61
C ALA A 419 0.94 -16.54 6.26
N ALA A 420 1.12 -16.10 7.51
CA ALA A 420 2.37 -16.29 8.25
C ALA A 420 2.76 -17.76 8.46
N LEU A 421 1.80 -18.69 8.34
CA LEU A 421 2.03 -20.13 8.44
C LEU A 421 2.32 -20.78 7.08
N ASP A 422 2.20 -20.03 5.98
CA ASP A 422 2.43 -20.56 4.64
C ASP A 422 3.93 -20.60 4.30
N PRO A 423 4.46 -21.76 3.87
CA PRO A 423 5.85 -21.88 3.44
C PRO A 423 6.25 -20.88 2.35
N LYS A 424 5.30 -20.47 1.49
CA LYS A 424 5.54 -19.46 0.44
C LYS A 424 6.03 -18.13 1.01
N PHE A 425 5.53 -17.74 2.18
CA PHE A 425 5.77 -16.41 2.74
C PHE A 425 6.85 -16.38 3.83
N LYS A 426 7.51 -17.50 4.14
CA LYS A 426 8.49 -17.63 5.24
C LYS A 426 9.60 -16.56 5.25
N ASN A 427 10.03 -16.09 4.07
CA ASN A 427 11.11 -15.10 3.92
C ASN A 427 10.62 -13.74 3.41
N GLN A 428 9.32 -13.45 3.56
CA GLN A 428 8.71 -12.22 3.11
C GLN A 428 8.07 -11.50 4.29
N PHE A 429 8.01 -10.17 4.22
CA PHE A 429 7.19 -9.42 5.16
C PHE A 429 5.71 -9.71 4.89
N VAL A 430 5.03 -10.24 5.90
CA VAL A 430 3.60 -10.51 5.90
C VAL A 430 2.96 -9.65 6.99
N PRO A 431 2.02 -8.74 6.65
CA PRO A 431 1.24 -8.02 7.64
C PRO A 431 0.60 -9.00 8.63
N ALA A 432 0.61 -8.66 9.92
CA ALA A 432 -0.07 -9.47 10.92
C ALA A 432 -1.55 -9.61 10.53
N ASP A 433 -2.17 -10.75 10.88
CA ASP A 433 -3.55 -11.14 10.54
C ASP A 433 -3.87 -11.40 9.06
N SER A 434 -2.88 -11.32 8.16
CA SER A 434 -3.05 -11.68 6.75
C SER A 434 -3.53 -13.12 6.56
N LEU A 435 -4.45 -13.32 5.63
CA LEU A 435 -5.01 -14.60 5.22
C LEU A 435 -4.47 -15.03 3.84
N THR A 436 -4.47 -16.33 3.59
CA THR A 436 -4.27 -16.92 2.27
C THR A 436 -4.98 -18.28 2.22
N THR A 437 -5.02 -18.93 1.05
CA THR A 437 -5.56 -20.29 0.89
C THR A 437 -4.56 -21.34 1.36
N ASN A 438 -5.03 -22.37 2.06
CA ASN A 438 -4.20 -23.42 2.64
C ASN A 438 -3.70 -24.41 1.58
N PRO A 439 -2.36 -24.50 1.34
CA PRO A 439 -1.79 -25.33 0.29
C PRO A 439 -1.93 -26.84 0.56
N ASN A 440 -2.26 -27.23 1.80
CA ASN A 440 -2.48 -28.62 2.18
C ASN A 440 -3.95 -29.06 2.00
N THR A 441 -4.81 -28.19 1.47
CA THR A 441 -6.19 -28.52 1.14
C THR A 441 -6.40 -28.39 -0.36
N THR A 442 -7.46 -29.00 -0.87
CA THR A 442 -7.96 -28.77 -2.24
C THR A 442 -8.78 -27.49 -2.32
N GLY A 443 -8.88 -26.71 -1.24
CA GLY A 443 -9.89 -25.66 -1.11
C GLY A 443 -9.82 -24.58 -2.19
N ARG A 444 -8.65 -24.30 -2.76
CA ARG A 444 -8.52 -23.38 -3.90
C ARG A 444 -9.01 -23.98 -5.22
N GLN A 445 -8.79 -25.28 -5.42
CA GLN A 445 -9.32 -26.04 -6.55
C GLN A 445 -10.84 -26.11 -6.45
N ASP A 446 -11.34 -26.52 -5.28
CA ASP A 446 -12.76 -26.74 -5.02
C ASP A 446 -13.55 -25.43 -5.00
N ALA A 447 -12.96 -24.32 -4.55
CA ALA A 447 -13.63 -23.03 -4.48
C ALA A 447 -13.57 -22.21 -5.77
N PHE A 448 -12.56 -22.41 -6.62
CA PHE A 448 -12.35 -21.51 -7.77
C PHE A 448 -12.42 -22.16 -9.14
N TYR A 449 -12.31 -23.48 -9.26
CA TYR A 449 -12.19 -24.15 -10.56
C TYR A 449 -13.32 -25.14 -10.82
N ASN A 450 -13.73 -25.23 -12.08
CA ASN A 450 -14.38 -26.43 -12.58
C ASN A 450 -13.30 -27.43 -13.01
N ILE A 451 -12.96 -28.36 -12.13
CA ILE A 451 -11.83 -29.27 -12.30
C ILE A 451 -11.96 -30.20 -13.53
N ASP A 452 -13.17 -30.41 -14.03
CA ASP A 452 -13.42 -31.26 -15.21
C ASP A 452 -12.89 -30.62 -16.50
N ASP A 453 -12.79 -29.29 -16.56
CA ASP A 453 -12.30 -28.54 -17.72
C ASP A 453 -10.93 -27.87 -17.48
N ALA A 454 -10.65 -27.46 -16.24
CA ALA A 454 -9.44 -26.71 -15.91
C ALA A 454 -8.13 -27.47 -16.16
N ASP A 455 -7.06 -26.73 -16.51
CA ASP A 455 -5.72 -27.32 -16.64
C ASP A 455 -5.04 -27.44 -15.28
N MET A 456 -4.71 -28.67 -14.87
CA MET A 456 -4.03 -28.91 -13.59
C MET A 456 -2.68 -28.18 -13.47
N ASN A 457 -1.98 -27.89 -14.56
CA ASN A 457 -0.75 -27.11 -14.51
C ASN A 457 -1.02 -25.61 -14.29
N VAL A 458 -2.14 -25.10 -14.79
CA VAL A 458 -2.62 -23.74 -14.48
C VAL A 458 -2.97 -23.64 -13.02
N ILE A 459 -3.75 -24.58 -12.47
CA ILE A 459 -4.10 -24.63 -11.04
C ILE A 459 -2.83 -24.68 -10.16
N ARG A 460 -1.85 -25.52 -10.50
CA ARG A 460 -0.57 -25.58 -9.76
C ARG A 460 0.19 -24.26 -9.85
N LYS A 461 0.20 -23.63 -11.01
CA LYS A 461 0.88 -22.35 -11.20
C LYS A 461 0.17 -21.26 -10.41
N ASP A 462 -1.15 -21.25 -10.42
CA ASP A 462 -1.96 -20.33 -9.63
C ASP A 462 -1.66 -20.49 -8.13
N GLU A 463 -1.58 -21.72 -7.61
CA GLU A 463 -1.17 -21.99 -6.23
C GLU A 463 0.23 -21.45 -5.90
N GLN A 464 1.17 -21.55 -6.84
CA GLN A 464 2.48 -20.93 -6.70
C GLN A 464 2.45 -19.41 -6.75
N LEU A 465 1.43 -18.80 -7.37
CA LEU A 465 1.30 -17.35 -7.55
C LEU A 465 0.45 -16.68 -6.47
N LYS A 466 -0.34 -17.40 -5.67
CA LYS A 466 -1.18 -16.80 -4.61
C LYS A 466 -0.49 -15.73 -3.80
N THR A 467 -1.23 -14.70 -3.44
CA THR A 467 -0.78 -13.68 -2.51
C THR A 467 -1.60 -13.75 -1.22
N ILE A 468 -1.25 -12.86 -0.31
CA ILE A 468 -2.00 -12.59 0.91
C ILE A 468 -3.27 -11.79 0.62
N ALA A 469 -4.17 -11.81 1.59
CA ALA A 469 -5.39 -11.02 1.65
C ALA A 469 -5.66 -10.61 3.10
N SER A 470 -6.65 -9.76 3.33
CA SER A 470 -7.01 -9.24 4.65
C SER A 470 -8.43 -9.60 5.04
N ALA A 471 -8.62 -9.96 6.32
CA ALA A 471 -9.96 -10.14 6.87
C ALA A 471 -10.84 -8.87 6.80
N GLY A 472 -10.23 -7.68 6.77
CA GLY A 472 -10.94 -6.40 6.58
C GLY A 472 -11.58 -6.25 5.20
N GLU A 473 -11.09 -6.98 4.19
CA GLU A 473 -11.65 -6.99 2.84
C GLU A 473 -12.99 -7.74 2.78
N VAL A 474 -13.27 -8.62 3.74
CA VAL A 474 -14.55 -9.35 3.85
C VAL A 474 -15.74 -8.38 4.03
N LEU A 475 -15.51 -7.14 4.45
CA LEU A 475 -16.54 -6.09 4.55
C LEU A 475 -17.18 -5.69 3.20
N VAL A 476 -16.61 -6.11 2.07
CA VAL A 476 -17.24 -6.02 0.73
C VAL A 476 -18.58 -6.80 0.69
N ILE A 477 -18.85 -7.66 1.66
CA ILE A 477 -20.13 -8.36 1.87
C ILE A 477 -21.36 -7.44 1.86
N ARG A 478 -21.20 -6.15 2.20
CA ARG A 478 -22.30 -5.16 2.10
C ARG A 478 -22.86 -5.05 0.68
N LEU A 479 -22.06 -5.34 -0.34
CA LEU A 479 -22.46 -5.32 -1.74
C LEU A 479 -23.29 -6.54 -2.14
N PHE A 480 -23.43 -7.57 -1.31
CA PHE A 480 -24.49 -8.57 -1.52
C PHE A 480 -25.87 -8.00 -1.19
N VAL A 481 -25.92 -6.85 -0.50
CA VAL A 481 -27.12 -6.04 -0.35
C VAL A 481 -27.09 -4.91 -1.39
N PRO A 482 -28.03 -4.89 -2.35
CA PRO A 482 -27.96 -4.06 -3.57
C PRO A 482 -28.26 -2.57 -3.34
N ILE A 483 -28.06 -2.05 -2.13
CA ILE A 483 -28.32 -0.64 -1.81
C ILE A 483 -27.29 0.26 -2.50
N GLU A 484 -26.02 -0.17 -2.54
CA GLU A 484 -24.94 0.63 -3.13
C GLU A 484 -24.96 0.59 -4.66
N THR A 485 -25.17 -0.58 -5.27
CA THR A 485 -25.18 -0.77 -6.73
C THR A 485 -26.31 -0.01 -7.42
N ARG A 486 -27.43 0.24 -6.73
CA ARG A 486 -28.51 1.12 -7.24
C ARG A 486 -28.08 2.59 -7.40
N ASN A 487 -26.99 3.01 -6.77
CA ASN A 487 -26.45 4.36 -6.92
C ASN A 487 -25.53 4.51 -8.15
N ILE A 488 -25.23 3.43 -8.88
CA ILE A 488 -24.43 3.51 -10.11
C ILE A 488 -25.22 4.32 -11.15
N PRO A 489 -24.67 5.44 -11.68
CA PRO A 489 -25.36 6.26 -12.68
C PRO A 489 -25.77 5.46 -13.92
N THR A 490 -26.92 5.80 -14.50
CA THR A 490 -27.43 5.18 -15.73
C THR A 490 -26.52 5.40 -16.95
N THR A 491 -25.58 6.33 -16.86
CA THR A 491 -24.55 6.63 -17.86
C THR A 491 -23.36 5.67 -17.83
N ILE A 492 -23.25 4.80 -16.81
CA ILE A 492 -22.15 3.84 -16.65
C ILE A 492 -22.68 2.44 -17.01
N PRO A 493 -22.57 1.98 -18.26
CA PRO A 493 -22.99 0.64 -18.65
C PRO A 493 -22.13 -0.42 -17.96
N MET A 494 -22.71 -1.61 -17.79
CA MET A 494 -22.03 -2.73 -17.14
C MET A 494 -22.13 -4.04 -17.92
N LEU A 495 -21.05 -4.81 -17.89
CA LEU A 495 -21.01 -6.21 -18.31
C LEU A 495 -20.75 -7.10 -17.09
N ILE A 496 -21.65 -8.05 -16.82
CA ILE A 496 -21.49 -9.09 -15.80
C ILE A 496 -21.01 -10.38 -16.47
N VAL A 497 -19.87 -10.91 -16.05
CA VAL A 497 -19.27 -12.13 -16.59
C VAL A 497 -19.20 -13.18 -15.49
N MET A 498 -19.86 -14.31 -15.70
CA MET A 498 -19.86 -15.43 -14.74
C MET A 498 -19.34 -16.70 -15.37
N GLY A 499 -18.62 -17.51 -14.60
CA GLY A 499 -18.39 -18.89 -14.98
C GLY A 499 -19.64 -19.73 -14.74
N GLN A 500 -19.99 -20.60 -15.70
CA GLN A 500 -21.19 -21.42 -15.62
C GLN A 500 -21.25 -22.27 -14.33
N ASN A 501 -20.08 -22.73 -13.88
CA ASN A 501 -19.90 -23.61 -12.72
C ASN A 501 -19.20 -22.88 -11.56
N ASP A 502 -19.30 -21.56 -11.48
CA ASP A 502 -18.76 -20.77 -10.36
C ASP A 502 -19.43 -21.20 -9.04
N VAL A 503 -18.70 -21.95 -8.22
CA VAL A 503 -19.27 -22.56 -7.02
C VAL A 503 -19.62 -21.55 -5.93
N LEU A 504 -19.08 -20.33 -5.99
CA LEU A 504 -19.32 -19.30 -4.98
C LEU A 504 -20.64 -18.58 -5.19
N PHE A 505 -21.11 -18.48 -6.43
CA PHE A 505 -22.31 -17.72 -6.79
C PHE A 505 -23.36 -18.57 -7.51
N CYS A 506 -22.92 -19.54 -8.30
CA CYS A 506 -23.75 -20.38 -9.15
C CYS A 506 -24.04 -21.74 -8.49
N ASN A 507 -25.06 -22.40 -9.01
CA ASN A 507 -25.68 -23.53 -8.36
C ASN A 507 -25.02 -24.87 -8.71
N LEU A 508 -24.47 -25.56 -7.70
CA LEU A 508 -24.04 -26.96 -7.81
C LEU A 508 -25.09 -27.96 -7.30
N LEU A 509 -26.13 -27.53 -6.56
CA LEU A 509 -27.05 -28.43 -5.80
C LEU A 509 -28.53 -27.96 -5.70
N ASN A 510 -29.05 -27.18 -6.66
CA ASN A 510 -30.42 -26.62 -6.66
C ASN A 510 -30.77 -25.62 -5.51
N ILE A 511 -29.78 -24.91 -4.93
CA ILE A 511 -29.95 -23.96 -3.82
C ILE A 511 -29.59 -22.49 -4.19
N ALA A 512 -28.83 -22.28 -5.26
CA ALA A 512 -28.41 -20.94 -5.75
C ALA A 512 -28.92 -20.60 -7.17
N LEU A 513 -28.47 -19.49 -7.78
CA LEU A 513 -28.86 -19.11 -9.14
C LEU A 513 -28.22 -20.05 -10.17
N SER A 514 -28.97 -20.49 -11.18
CA SER A 514 -28.40 -21.19 -12.33
C SER A 514 -27.65 -20.21 -13.22
N CYS A 515 -26.39 -20.47 -13.52
CA CYS A 515 -25.57 -19.66 -14.40
C CYS A 515 -25.39 -20.31 -15.78
N ASN A 516 -26.44 -20.94 -16.31
CA ASN A 516 -26.38 -21.59 -17.62
C ASN A 516 -26.52 -20.61 -18.80
N ASP A 517 -27.13 -19.46 -18.58
CA ASP A 517 -27.37 -18.48 -19.63
C ASP A 517 -27.41 -17.05 -19.08
N ALA A 518 -27.04 -16.09 -19.94
CA ALA A 518 -26.98 -14.68 -19.61
C ALA A 518 -28.32 -14.08 -19.18
N ASN A 519 -29.45 -14.55 -19.73
CA ASN A 519 -30.77 -13.99 -19.40
C ASN A 519 -31.17 -14.33 -17.96
N THR A 520 -30.77 -15.49 -17.46
CA THR A 520 -31.00 -15.86 -16.05
C THR A 520 -30.27 -14.91 -15.11
N ILE A 521 -29.01 -14.55 -15.42
CA ILE A 521 -28.23 -13.57 -14.65
C ILE A 521 -28.89 -12.18 -14.71
N ILE A 522 -29.21 -11.70 -15.91
CA ILE A 522 -29.85 -10.38 -16.11
C ILE A 522 -31.18 -10.31 -15.35
N ASN A 523 -32.02 -11.35 -15.45
CA ASN A 523 -33.31 -11.36 -14.77
C ASN A 523 -33.19 -11.32 -13.25
N ARG A 524 -32.10 -11.86 -12.68
CA ARG A 524 -31.84 -11.79 -11.25
C ARG A 524 -31.34 -10.42 -10.82
N GLU A 525 -30.42 -9.83 -11.59
CA GLU A 525 -29.65 -8.65 -11.21
C GLU A 525 -30.32 -7.33 -11.62
N LYS A 526 -31.25 -7.33 -12.59
CA LYS A 526 -31.83 -6.10 -13.17
C LYS A 526 -32.51 -5.16 -12.16
N ASP A 527 -33.06 -5.69 -11.06
CA ASP A 527 -33.72 -4.87 -10.03
C ASP A 527 -32.72 -4.35 -8.96
N ASP A 528 -31.47 -4.82 -9.04
CA ASP A 528 -30.37 -4.51 -8.14
C ASP A 528 -29.40 -3.47 -8.78
N TYR A 529 -29.66 -3.07 -10.03
CA TYR A 529 -28.97 -1.99 -10.75
C TYR A 529 -29.98 -1.01 -11.36
N THR A 530 -29.61 0.27 -11.43
CA THR A 530 -30.37 1.29 -12.17
C THR A 530 -29.83 1.53 -13.57
N THR A 531 -28.58 1.14 -13.82
CA THR A 531 -27.90 1.23 -15.11
C THR A 531 -28.21 0.06 -16.04
N THR A 532 -27.81 0.18 -17.31
CA THR A 532 -27.89 -0.92 -18.28
C THR A 532 -26.88 -2.00 -17.91
N ILE A 533 -27.39 -3.23 -17.72
CA ILE A 533 -26.56 -4.42 -17.51
C ILE A 533 -26.67 -5.35 -18.71
N GLU A 534 -25.53 -5.88 -19.13
CA GLU A 534 -25.40 -7.02 -20.03
C GLU A 534 -24.75 -8.17 -19.26
N ALA A 535 -24.94 -9.41 -19.70
CA ALA A 535 -24.30 -10.56 -19.09
C ALA A 535 -23.67 -11.49 -20.12
N TYR A 536 -22.59 -12.14 -19.71
CA TYR A 536 -21.92 -13.21 -20.44
C TYR A 536 -21.66 -14.38 -19.48
N VAL A 537 -21.90 -15.60 -19.96
CA VAL A 537 -21.61 -16.84 -19.24
C VAL A 537 -20.52 -17.58 -19.97
N LEU A 538 -19.41 -17.85 -19.29
CA LEU A 538 -18.35 -18.69 -19.83
C LEU A 538 -18.65 -20.16 -19.50
N GLU A 539 -18.96 -20.94 -20.54
CA GLU A 539 -19.33 -22.36 -20.39
C GLU A 539 -18.21 -23.18 -19.74
N ASN A 540 -18.57 -24.22 -18.99
CA ASN A 540 -17.65 -25.16 -18.32
C ASN A 540 -16.58 -24.51 -17.43
N SER A 541 -16.77 -23.26 -16.99
CA SER A 541 -15.79 -22.54 -16.19
C SER A 541 -16.26 -22.28 -14.77
N GLY A 542 -15.31 -22.33 -13.83
CA GLY A 542 -15.49 -22.00 -12.42
C GLY A 542 -15.40 -20.50 -12.14
N HIS A 543 -15.04 -20.16 -10.91
CA HIS A 543 -14.88 -18.77 -10.47
C HIS A 543 -13.73 -18.06 -11.20
N ASP A 544 -12.55 -18.69 -11.29
CA ASP A 544 -11.36 -18.11 -11.93
C ASP A 544 -11.46 -18.20 -13.45
N ILE A 545 -12.34 -17.39 -14.05
CA ILE A 545 -12.68 -17.44 -15.47
C ILE A 545 -11.48 -17.15 -16.40
N ASN A 546 -10.45 -16.43 -15.92
CA ASN A 546 -9.22 -16.19 -16.69
C ASN A 546 -8.39 -17.46 -16.84
N LEU A 547 -8.60 -18.46 -15.98
CA LEU A 547 -7.72 -19.61 -15.80
C LEU A 547 -8.36 -20.92 -16.28
N HIS A 548 -9.49 -20.83 -17.01
CA HIS A 548 -10.13 -21.93 -17.72
C HIS A 548 -9.72 -21.97 -19.19
N ARG A 549 -9.76 -23.14 -19.83
CA ARG A 549 -9.16 -23.35 -21.17
C ARG A 549 -9.76 -22.45 -22.25
N ASN A 550 -11.02 -22.09 -22.08
CA ASN A 550 -11.78 -21.21 -22.96
C ASN A 550 -11.76 -19.73 -22.52
N ALA A 551 -10.83 -19.31 -21.66
CA ALA A 551 -10.77 -17.93 -21.15
C ALA A 551 -10.81 -16.85 -22.26
N ARG A 552 -10.20 -17.13 -23.42
CA ARG A 552 -10.21 -16.22 -24.58
C ARG A 552 -11.61 -15.86 -25.10
N ASP A 553 -12.61 -16.72 -24.88
CA ASP A 553 -13.98 -16.47 -25.34
C ASP A 553 -14.61 -15.31 -24.56
N TRP A 554 -14.42 -15.26 -23.24
CA TRP A 554 -14.89 -14.14 -22.44
C TRP A 554 -13.99 -12.90 -22.63
N PHE A 555 -12.68 -13.07 -22.89
CA PHE A 555 -11.81 -11.95 -23.26
C PHE A 555 -12.31 -11.25 -24.53
N GLN A 556 -12.76 -12.02 -25.52
CA GLN A 556 -13.38 -11.49 -26.74
C GLN A 556 -14.70 -10.78 -26.42
N ALA A 557 -15.56 -11.37 -25.60
CA ALA A 557 -16.82 -10.74 -25.19
C ALA A 557 -16.60 -9.38 -24.48
N ALA A 558 -15.57 -9.29 -23.62
CA ALA A 558 -15.18 -8.05 -22.98
C ALA A 558 -14.69 -7.00 -24.01
N LEU A 559 -13.89 -7.40 -24.98
CA LEU A 559 -13.43 -6.52 -26.07
C LEU A 559 -14.59 -6.02 -26.93
N ASP A 560 -15.49 -6.91 -27.33
CA ASP A 560 -16.67 -6.58 -28.13
C ASP A 560 -17.61 -5.64 -27.38
N TRP A 561 -17.82 -5.89 -26.09
CA TRP A 561 -18.59 -5.00 -25.23
C TRP A 561 -17.94 -3.63 -25.11
N THR A 562 -16.63 -3.54 -24.85
CA THR A 562 -15.94 -2.25 -24.81
C THR A 562 -16.06 -1.50 -26.15
N ASN A 563 -15.92 -2.18 -27.29
CA ASN A 563 -16.04 -1.56 -28.62
C ASN A 563 -17.47 -1.14 -28.98
N LYS A 564 -18.48 -1.78 -28.38
CA LYS A 564 -19.90 -1.44 -28.58
C LYS A 564 -20.24 -0.07 -28.01
N TYR A 565 -19.58 0.34 -26.92
CA TYR A 565 -19.84 1.61 -26.26
C TYR A 565 -18.87 2.69 -26.71
N SER A 566 -19.41 3.86 -27.09
CA SER A 566 -18.60 5.08 -27.23
C SER A 566 -18.45 5.71 -25.84
N PHE A 567 -17.25 5.66 -25.29
CA PHE A 567 -16.94 6.26 -23.98
C PHE A 567 -16.55 7.75 -24.07
N GLU A 568 -16.84 8.43 -25.18
CA GLU A 568 -16.50 9.84 -25.37
C GLU A 568 -17.08 10.73 -24.26
N ASN A 569 -16.21 11.36 -23.47
CA ASN A 569 -16.55 12.29 -22.37
C ASN A 569 -17.36 11.69 -21.21
N CYS A 570 -17.30 10.38 -20.99
CA CYS A 570 -17.83 9.77 -19.78
C CYS A 570 -17.15 10.41 -18.55
N GLY A 571 -17.94 11.06 -17.69
CA GLY A 571 -17.43 11.78 -16.51
C GLY A 571 -17.16 13.28 -16.68
N CYS A 572 -17.23 13.81 -17.91
CA CYS A 572 -17.14 15.25 -18.21
C CYS A 572 -18.47 15.79 -18.76
N SER A 573 -19.60 15.37 -18.19
CA SER A 573 -20.86 16.09 -18.36
C SER A 573 -20.93 17.25 -17.37
N LYS A 574 -20.35 18.40 -17.77
CA LYS A 574 -20.49 19.78 -17.24
C LYS A 574 -20.28 20.04 -15.75
#